data_AF-A0A7S3HXC1-F1
#
_entry.id   AF-A0A7S3HXC1-F1
#
_cell.length_a   1.000
_cell.length_b   1.000
_cell.length_c   1.000
_cell.angle_alpha   90.00
_cell.angle_beta   90.00
_cell.angle_gamma   90.00
#
_symmetry.space_group_name_H-M   'P 1'
#
loop_
_entity.id
_entity.type
_entity.pdbx_description
1 polymer ?
#
loop_
_entity_poly.entity_id
_entity_poly.type
_entity_poly.pdbx_seq_one_letter_code
_entity_poly.pdbx_strand_id
1 'polypeptide(L)'
;QQRKVQMKSFAVLAIIATLASADEVVKARRVSKEAPCRVKPAEQPNTKPGKPLPEVDVPDSWLWNDIRGANLLTTIRQQHIPQYCGSCWAQAASSSLSDRIKIARSGAWPEINIAPQVLISCEMPDDGCHGGFALNAFKWMAENETTDETCSNYFARGHDNGQECSAMIKCRNCNPGEACYVPDKYRVYGVEEYGEVKGEEAMKQEIYQRGPIACGVAVPQALDDYTGG
;
A
#
# COMPACT_ATOMS: atom_id res chain seq x y z
N GLN A 1 -25.01 38.54 -55.68
CA GLN A 1 -23.91 38.73 -56.65
C GLN A 1 -22.72 39.31 -55.88
N GLN A 2 -21.68 38.51 -55.71
CA GLN A 2 -20.53 38.83 -54.87
C GLN A 2 -19.66 39.94 -55.49
N ARG A 3 -19.17 40.87 -54.68
CA ARG A 3 -17.94 41.62 -54.96
C ARG A 3 -16.95 41.39 -53.83
N LYS A 4 -15.95 40.57 -54.14
CA LYS A 4 -14.72 40.36 -53.37
C LYS A 4 -13.96 41.69 -53.24
N VAL A 5 -13.55 42.03 -52.04
CA VAL A 5 -12.46 42.98 -51.79
C VAL A 5 -11.25 42.17 -51.34
N GLN A 6 -10.21 42.17 -52.17
CA GLN A 6 -8.89 41.65 -51.81
C GLN A 6 -8.19 42.65 -50.91
N MET A 7 -7.72 42.21 -49.74
CA MET A 7 -6.78 42.97 -48.94
C MET A 7 -5.42 42.29 -48.99
N LYS A 8 -4.41 43.07 -49.37
CA LYS A 8 -3.03 42.67 -49.66
C LYS A 8 -2.30 42.27 -48.37
N SER A 9 -1.45 41.25 -48.51
CA SER A 9 -0.50 40.78 -47.51
C SER A 9 0.32 41.92 -46.91
N PHE A 10 0.30 42.01 -45.58
CA PHE A 10 1.40 42.58 -44.81
C PHE A 10 2.02 41.43 -44.01
N ALA A 11 3.23 41.04 -44.40
CA ALA A 11 4.07 40.19 -43.59
C ALA A 11 4.48 40.98 -42.35
N VAL A 12 3.95 40.60 -41.19
CA VAL A 12 4.51 40.94 -39.89
C VAL A 12 4.95 39.63 -39.28
N LEU A 13 6.26 39.38 -39.31
CA LEU A 13 6.89 38.40 -38.46
C LEU A 13 6.66 38.83 -37.01
N ALA A 14 5.72 38.19 -36.34
CA ALA A 14 5.66 38.18 -34.89
C ALA A 14 5.85 36.73 -34.44
N ILE A 15 7.11 36.42 -34.14
CA ILE A 15 7.49 35.22 -33.39
C ILE A 15 6.88 35.41 -32.00
N ILE A 16 5.72 34.82 -31.76
CA ILE A 16 5.22 34.65 -30.39
C ILE A 16 5.43 33.18 -30.08
N ALA A 17 6.53 32.96 -29.35
CA ALA A 17 6.90 31.67 -28.82
C ALA A 17 5.72 31.06 -28.05
N THR A 18 5.40 29.83 -28.39
CA THR A 18 4.58 28.91 -27.61
C THR A 18 5.13 28.81 -26.18
N LEU A 19 4.43 29.40 -25.21
CA LEU A 19 4.51 28.93 -23.83
C LEU A 19 3.50 27.78 -23.71
N ALA A 20 3.89 26.61 -24.20
CA ALA A 20 3.39 25.39 -23.60
C ALA A 20 3.97 25.40 -22.18
N SER A 21 3.14 25.68 -21.17
CA SER A 21 3.47 25.23 -19.83
C SER A 21 3.42 23.72 -19.88
N ALA A 22 4.55 23.12 -20.25
CA ALA A 22 4.91 21.86 -19.64
C ALA A 22 4.96 22.19 -18.16
N ASP A 23 3.88 21.85 -17.44
CA ASP A 23 4.03 21.57 -16.02
C ASP A 23 5.13 20.52 -15.96
N GLU A 24 6.35 20.97 -15.72
CA GLU A 24 7.38 20.09 -15.23
C GLU A 24 6.76 19.49 -13.97
N VAL A 25 6.33 18.24 -14.08
CA VAL A 25 6.13 17.37 -12.93
C VAL A 25 7.49 17.37 -12.24
N VAL A 26 7.69 18.34 -11.34
CA VAL A 26 8.82 18.39 -10.45
C VAL A 26 8.82 17.01 -9.85
N LYS A 27 9.87 16.22 -10.14
CA LYS A 27 10.06 14.89 -9.56
C LYS A 27 10.17 15.11 -8.05
N ALA A 28 9.02 15.10 -7.39
CA ALA A 28 8.83 15.18 -5.96
C ALA A 28 9.41 13.91 -5.36
N ARG A 29 10.74 13.82 -5.32
CA ARG A 29 11.46 12.65 -4.86
C ARG A 29 12.15 13.00 -3.56
N ARG A 30 11.36 13.37 -2.55
CA ARG A 30 11.82 13.27 -1.17
C ARG A 30 11.64 11.81 -0.77
N VAL A 31 12.68 11.03 -0.99
CA VAL A 31 12.90 9.83 -0.19
C VAL A 31 13.79 10.34 0.94
N SER A 32 13.32 10.33 2.20
CA SER A 32 14.27 10.47 3.31
C SER A 32 15.29 9.35 3.11
N LYS A 33 16.53 9.72 2.79
CA LYS A 33 17.59 8.74 2.52
C LYS A 33 17.99 8.03 3.80
N GLU A 34 17.81 8.71 4.93
CA GLU A 34 18.15 8.29 6.28
C GLU A 34 17.07 7.38 6.87
N ALA A 35 15.83 7.51 6.42
CA ALA A 35 14.69 6.76 6.97
C ALA A 35 13.67 6.40 5.87
N PRO A 36 14.07 5.68 4.80
CA PRO A 36 13.18 5.42 3.68
C PRO A 36 12.04 4.50 4.11
N CYS A 37 10.87 4.73 3.52
CA CYS A 37 9.70 3.92 3.82
C CYS A 37 9.45 2.84 2.75
N ARG A 38 9.59 3.23 1.48
CA ARG A 38 9.61 2.31 0.35
C ARG A 38 11.03 2.21 -0.20
N VAL A 39 11.57 1.00 -0.21
CA VAL A 39 12.85 0.66 -0.82
C VAL A 39 12.56 -0.29 -1.98
N LYS A 40 13.04 0.03 -3.18
CA LYS A 40 12.88 -0.89 -4.32
C LYS A 40 14.03 -1.91 -4.26
N PRO A 41 13.75 -3.22 -4.24
CA PRO A 41 14.81 -4.21 -4.16
C PRO A 41 15.59 -4.25 -5.48
N ALA A 42 16.88 -4.63 -5.39
CA ALA A 42 17.76 -4.77 -6.54
C ALA A 42 17.25 -5.83 -7.51
N GLU A 43 16.77 -6.95 -6.98
CA GLU A 43 16.06 -8.00 -7.70
C GLU A 43 14.58 -7.95 -7.33
N GLN A 44 13.69 -8.03 -8.33
CA GLN A 44 12.26 -8.06 -8.06
C GLN A 44 11.86 -9.46 -7.57
N PRO A 45 11.05 -9.56 -6.50
CA PRO A 45 10.52 -10.86 -6.08
C PRO A 45 9.70 -11.47 -7.22
N ASN A 46 9.79 -12.79 -7.38
CA ASN A 46 8.94 -13.53 -8.30
C ASN A 46 7.47 -13.35 -7.90
N THR A 47 6.60 -13.20 -8.90
CA THR A 47 5.16 -13.10 -8.71
C THR A 47 4.49 -14.46 -8.84
N LYS A 48 3.37 -14.67 -8.13
CA LYS A 48 2.48 -15.81 -8.31
C LYS A 48 1.09 -15.30 -8.71
N PRO A 49 0.93 -14.76 -9.94
CA PRO A 49 -0.33 -14.16 -10.34
C PRO A 49 -1.40 -15.23 -10.49
N GLY A 50 -2.62 -14.86 -10.13
CA GLY A 50 -3.80 -15.67 -10.36
C GLY A 50 -4.29 -15.66 -11.80
N LYS A 51 -5.52 -16.16 -11.97
CA LYS A 51 -6.24 -16.01 -13.25
C LYS A 51 -6.38 -14.52 -13.59
N PRO A 52 -6.09 -14.11 -14.84
CA PRO A 52 -6.36 -12.76 -15.30
C PRO A 52 -7.82 -12.40 -15.06
N LEU A 53 -8.06 -11.16 -14.62
CA LEU A 53 -9.42 -10.63 -14.51
C LEU A 53 -10.02 -10.41 -15.90
N PRO A 54 -11.28 -10.78 -16.14
CA PRO A 54 -11.99 -10.30 -17.32
C PRO A 54 -12.16 -8.78 -17.19
N GLU A 55 -12.11 -8.10 -18.33
CA GLU A 55 -12.41 -6.67 -18.38
C GLU A 55 -13.91 -6.46 -18.15
N VAL A 56 -14.25 -5.60 -17.19
CA VAL A 56 -15.64 -5.22 -16.88
C VAL A 56 -15.79 -3.70 -16.94
N ASP A 57 -17.02 -3.23 -17.09
CA ASP A 57 -17.33 -1.81 -16.96
C ASP A 57 -17.19 -1.39 -15.49
N VAL A 58 -16.17 -0.57 -15.21
CA VAL A 58 -15.87 -0.06 -13.86
C VAL A 58 -16.61 1.27 -13.69
N PRO A 59 -17.37 1.47 -12.59
CA PRO A 59 -18.09 2.72 -12.38
C PRO A 59 -17.13 3.92 -12.24
N ASP A 60 -17.63 5.11 -12.60
CA ASP A 60 -16.89 6.38 -12.48
C ASP A 60 -16.37 6.64 -11.05
N SER A 61 -17.10 6.15 -10.04
CA SER A 61 -16.74 6.23 -8.63
C SER A 61 -16.94 4.89 -7.93
N TRP A 62 -15.93 4.45 -7.18
CA TRP A 62 -16.01 3.24 -6.36
C TRP A 62 -15.31 3.45 -5.02
N LEU A 63 -16.03 3.16 -3.94
CA LEU A 63 -15.58 3.41 -2.57
C LEU A 63 -15.91 2.20 -1.69
N TRP A 64 -14.88 1.41 -1.34
CA TRP A 64 -15.04 0.23 -0.48
C TRP A 64 -15.47 0.57 0.96
N ASN A 65 -15.36 1.83 1.38
CA ASN A 65 -15.88 2.31 2.66
C ASN A 65 -17.37 2.69 2.61
N ASP A 66 -18.03 2.63 1.46
CA ASP A 66 -19.46 2.85 1.31
C ASP A 66 -20.07 1.89 0.27
N ILE A 67 -20.13 0.61 0.64
CA ILE A 67 -20.86 -0.39 -0.15
C ILE A 67 -22.27 -0.50 0.41
N ARG A 68 -23.19 0.28 -0.18
CA ARG A 68 -24.60 0.35 0.24
C ARG A 68 -24.76 0.72 1.72
N GLY A 69 -23.98 1.70 2.20
CA GLY A 69 -23.98 2.14 3.60
C GLY A 69 -23.11 1.30 4.54
N ALA A 70 -22.39 0.30 4.03
CA ALA A 70 -21.46 -0.51 4.81
C ALA A 70 -20.00 -0.18 4.50
N ASN A 71 -19.19 0.02 5.55
CA ASN A 71 -17.74 0.19 5.43
C ASN A 71 -17.03 -1.18 5.43
N LEU A 72 -16.41 -1.52 4.30
CA LEU A 72 -15.64 -2.77 4.12
C LEU A 72 -14.12 -2.57 4.23
N LEU A 73 -13.66 -1.41 4.68
CA LEU A 73 -12.26 -1.15 5.04
C LEU A 73 -12.02 -1.34 6.53
N THR A 74 -10.81 -1.75 6.87
CA THR A 74 -10.32 -1.99 8.24
C THR A 74 -9.76 -0.72 8.86
N THR A 75 -9.34 -0.83 10.11
CA THR A 75 -8.91 0.30 10.94
C THR A 75 -7.69 1.02 10.35
N ILE A 76 -7.74 2.36 10.30
CA ILE A 76 -6.60 3.22 9.94
C ILE A 76 -5.51 3.10 11.02
N ARG A 77 -4.26 2.95 10.58
CA ARG A 77 -3.09 2.75 11.47
C ARG A 77 -2.12 3.93 11.41
N GLN A 78 -1.23 4.00 12.39
CA GLN A 78 -0.16 4.99 12.44
C GLN A 78 1.20 4.31 12.68
N GLN A 79 2.10 4.41 11.71
CA GLN A 79 3.43 3.77 11.77
C GLN A 79 4.49 4.60 12.52
N HIS A 80 4.25 5.89 12.74
CA HIS A 80 5.26 6.80 13.32
C HIS A 80 5.31 6.80 14.86
N ILE A 81 4.50 5.97 15.53
CA ILE A 81 4.46 5.86 16.99
C ILE A 81 4.51 4.38 17.41
N PRO A 82 5.07 4.04 18.60
CA PRO A 82 5.60 4.95 19.63
C PRO A 82 6.95 5.62 19.28
N GLN A 83 7.60 5.20 18.20
CA GLN A 83 8.74 5.88 17.59
C GLN A 83 8.64 5.78 16.07
N TYR A 84 9.49 6.53 15.37
CA TYR A 84 9.55 6.42 13.92
C TYR A 84 9.95 5.01 13.48
N CYS A 85 9.18 4.45 12.56
CA CYS A 85 9.50 3.22 11.84
C CYS A 85 9.01 3.38 10.39
N GLY A 86 9.91 3.20 9.43
CA GLY A 86 9.65 3.28 7.98
C GLY A 86 8.89 2.07 7.44
N SER A 87 7.84 1.61 8.12
CA SER A 87 7.15 0.34 7.81
C SER A 87 5.92 0.47 6.92
N CYS A 88 5.80 1.51 6.07
CA CYS A 88 4.62 1.67 5.20
C CYS A 88 4.42 0.48 4.25
N TRP A 89 5.51 -0.16 3.83
CA TRP A 89 5.46 -1.35 2.97
C TRP A 89 4.68 -2.49 3.62
N ALA A 90 4.93 -2.75 4.91
CA ALA A 90 4.23 -3.76 5.71
C ALA A 90 2.81 -3.32 6.08
N GLN A 91 2.63 -2.04 6.45
CA GLN A 91 1.32 -1.48 6.79
C GLN A 91 0.37 -1.50 5.60
N ALA A 92 0.81 -1.09 4.41
CA ALA A 92 0.00 -1.10 3.20
C ALA A 92 -0.35 -2.54 2.76
N ALA A 93 0.61 -3.45 2.76
CA ALA A 93 0.37 -4.85 2.40
C ALA A 93 -0.62 -5.53 3.37
N SER A 94 -0.37 -5.45 4.68
CA SER A 94 -1.23 -6.06 5.70
C SER A 94 -2.63 -5.43 5.75
N SER A 95 -2.76 -4.10 5.60
CA SER A 95 -4.07 -3.43 5.59
C SER A 95 -4.86 -3.81 4.34
N SER A 96 -4.23 -3.84 3.16
CA SER A 96 -4.92 -4.27 1.93
C SER A 96 -5.40 -5.73 2.00
N LEU A 97 -4.62 -6.63 2.61
CA LEU A 97 -5.05 -8.00 2.86
C LEU A 97 -6.22 -8.05 3.86
N SER A 98 -6.17 -7.26 4.93
CA SER A 98 -7.23 -7.16 5.93
C SER A 98 -8.55 -6.70 5.30
N ASP A 99 -8.49 -5.67 4.45
CA ASP A 99 -9.64 -5.16 3.70
C ASP A 99 -10.20 -6.21 2.74
N ARG A 100 -9.34 -6.90 2.00
CA ARG A 100 -9.74 -8.00 1.10
C ARG A 100 -10.41 -9.14 1.84
N ILE A 101 -9.93 -9.50 3.04
CA ILE A 101 -10.58 -10.49 3.90
C ILE A 101 -11.96 -9.98 4.34
N LYS A 102 -12.09 -8.71 4.74
CA LYS A 102 -13.35 -8.12 5.15
C LYS A 102 -14.37 -8.08 4.00
N ILE A 103 -13.93 -7.73 2.79
CA ILE A 103 -14.73 -7.76 1.56
C ILE A 103 -15.18 -9.18 1.24
N ALA A 104 -14.26 -10.15 1.21
CA ALA A 104 -14.57 -11.55 0.93
C ALA A 104 -15.58 -12.16 1.92
N ARG A 105 -15.57 -11.65 3.17
CA ARG A 105 -16.49 -12.07 4.23
C ARG A 105 -17.74 -11.19 4.33
N SER A 106 -17.96 -10.28 3.39
CA SER A 106 -19.12 -9.36 3.38
C SER A 106 -19.29 -8.59 4.70
N GLY A 107 -18.17 -8.18 5.31
CA GLY A 107 -18.17 -7.45 6.57
C GLY A 107 -18.53 -8.28 7.82
N ALA A 108 -18.57 -9.61 7.72
CA ALA A 108 -18.92 -10.46 8.86
C ALA A 108 -17.94 -10.32 10.03
N TRP A 109 -18.47 -10.26 11.25
CA TRP A 109 -17.68 -10.29 12.48
C TRP A 109 -16.90 -11.61 12.63
N PRO A 110 -15.69 -11.62 13.23
CA PRO A 110 -14.89 -10.47 13.64
C PRO A 110 -14.20 -9.78 12.46
N GLU A 111 -13.85 -8.50 12.61
CA GLU A 111 -12.90 -7.86 11.70
C GLU A 111 -11.51 -8.47 11.92
N ILE A 112 -10.84 -8.86 10.84
CA ILE A 112 -9.49 -9.42 10.88
C ILE A 112 -8.50 -8.33 10.51
N ASN A 113 -7.55 -8.05 11.41
CA ASN A 113 -6.53 -7.03 11.22
C ASN A 113 -5.18 -7.72 11.19
N ILE A 114 -4.56 -7.86 10.02
CA ILE A 114 -3.27 -8.55 9.89
C ILE A 114 -2.18 -7.76 10.60
N ALA A 115 -1.37 -8.45 11.41
CA ALA A 115 -0.28 -7.87 12.18
C ALA A 115 0.88 -7.43 11.26
N PRO A 116 1.16 -6.12 11.13
CA PRO A 116 2.29 -5.64 10.35
C PRO A 116 3.60 -5.96 11.06
N GLN A 117 3.58 -6.08 12.39
CA GLN A 117 4.74 -6.38 13.23
C GLN A 117 5.41 -7.71 12.86
N VAL A 118 4.62 -8.71 12.46
CA VAL A 118 5.15 -10.01 12.01
C VAL A 118 6.01 -9.82 10.76
N LEU A 119 5.54 -9.04 9.78
CA LEU A 119 6.29 -8.76 8.56
C LEU A 119 7.57 -7.99 8.87
N ILE A 120 7.46 -6.92 9.66
CA ILE A 120 8.59 -6.03 9.99
C ILE A 120 9.72 -6.77 10.73
N SER A 121 9.37 -7.81 11.49
CA SER A 121 10.34 -8.61 12.24
C SER A 121 10.80 -9.88 11.54
N CYS A 122 10.01 -10.46 10.62
CA CYS A 122 10.27 -11.80 10.07
C CYS A 122 10.44 -11.86 8.56
N GLU A 123 10.06 -10.81 7.83
CA GLU A 123 10.39 -10.64 6.43
C GLU A 123 11.82 -10.07 6.38
N MET A 124 12.77 -10.94 6.01
CA MET A 124 14.21 -10.62 6.00
C MET A 124 14.73 -9.99 4.71
N PRO A 125 14.11 -10.20 3.52
CA PRO A 125 14.51 -9.50 2.31
C PRO A 125 14.43 -7.97 2.36
N ASP A 126 13.50 -7.39 3.11
CA ASP A 126 13.41 -5.95 3.38
C ASP A 126 14.08 -5.55 4.72
N ASP A 127 14.28 -4.24 4.92
CA ASP A 127 15.08 -3.68 6.03
C ASP A 127 14.23 -3.30 7.25
N GLY A 128 13.13 -4.02 7.51
CA GLY A 128 12.27 -3.79 8.68
C GLY A 128 11.77 -2.34 8.79
N CYS A 129 12.20 -1.61 9.83
CA CYS A 129 11.87 -0.19 10.05
C CYS A 129 12.68 0.78 9.18
N HIS A 130 13.65 0.33 8.40
CA HIS A 130 14.40 1.14 7.43
C HIS A 130 13.89 0.95 5.99
N GLY A 131 12.65 0.46 5.84
CA GLY A 131 11.93 0.44 4.58
C GLY A 131 11.91 -0.91 3.88
N GLY A 132 11.03 -1.01 2.88
CA GLY A 132 10.81 -2.27 2.19
C GLY A 132 9.89 -2.15 0.98
N PHE A 133 9.45 -3.29 0.47
CA PHE A 133 8.66 -3.38 -0.74
C PHE A 133 7.43 -4.26 -0.53
N ALA A 134 6.23 -3.70 -0.73
CA ALA A 134 4.98 -4.42 -0.47
C ALA A 134 4.86 -5.78 -1.20
N LEU A 135 5.50 -5.94 -2.36
CA LEU A 135 5.50 -7.23 -3.07
C LEU A 135 6.30 -8.31 -2.33
N ASN A 136 7.38 -7.96 -1.64
CA ASN A 136 8.12 -8.86 -0.76
C ASN A 136 7.22 -9.30 0.41
N ALA A 137 6.48 -8.38 1.03
CA ALA A 137 5.51 -8.70 2.06
C ALA A 137 4.44 -9.71 1.59
N PHE A 138 3.86 -9.52 0.40
CA PHE A 138 2.89 -10.47 -0.15
C PHE A 138 3.51 -11.84 -0.46
N LYS A 139 4.71 -11.87 -1.04
CA LYS A 139 5.46 -13.11 -1.24
C LYS A 139 5.67 -13.84 0.09
N TRP A 140 6.12 -13.12 1.12
CA TRP A 140 6.33 -13.69 2.43
C TRP A 140 5.05 -14.27 3.03
N MET A 141 3.93 -13.55 2.94
CA MET A 141 2.60 -14.03 3.38
C MET A 141 2.05 -15.19 2.54
N ALA A 142 2.60 -15.45 1.34
CA ALA A 142 2.24 -16.60 0.53
C ALA A 142 3.04 -17.86 0.90
N GLU A 143 4.26 -17.66 1.39
CA GLU A 143 5.21 -18.73 1.74
C GLU A 143 5.22 -19.03 3.25
N ASN A 144 4.66 -18.13 4.06
CA ASN A 144 4.66 -18.18 5.51
C ASN A 144 3.28 -17.78 6.05
N GLU A 145 3.13 -17.95 7.36
CA GLU A 145 1.93 -17.60 8.09
C GLU A 145 2.09 -16.23 8.75
N THR A 146 1.17 -15.31 8.46
CA THR A 146 0.98 -14.10 9.27
C THR A 146 -0.19 -14.29 10.24
N THR A 147 -0.33 -13.40 11.23
CA THR A 147 -1.32 -13.51 12.29
C THR A 147 -2.14 -12.22 12.41
N ASP A 148 -3.20 -12.27 13.23
CA ASP A 148 -3.97 -11.09 13.60
C ASP A 148 -3.16 -10.17 14.53
N GLU A 149 -3.43 -8.86 14.52
CA GLU A 149 -2.79 -7.84 15.36
C GLU A 149 -2.79 -8.24 16.83
N THR A 150 -3.84 -8.92 17.31
CA THR A 150 -3.92 -9.39 18.70
C THR A 150 -2.88 -10.44 19.08
N CYS A 151 -2.27 -11.13 18.10
CA CYS A 151 -1.12 -12.00 18.32
C CYS A 151 0.19 -11.22 18.43
N SER A 152 0.30 -10.07 17.74
CA SER A 152 1.54 -9.29 17.64
C SER A 152 1.24 -7.82 17.42
N ASN A 153 0.98 -7.13 18.54
CA ASN A 153 0.74 -5.69 18.52
C ASN A 153 1.96 -4.95 17.95
N TYR A 154 1.71 -3.88 17.21
CA TYR A 154 2.75 -3.04 16.64
C TYR A 154 3.66 -2.36 17.69
N PHE A 155 4.97 -2.53 17.56
CA PHE A 155 5.99 -1.92 18.43
C PHE A 155 6.75 -0.76 17.78
N ALA A 156 6.56 -0.53 16.47
CA ALA A 156 7.40 0.34 15.65
C ALA A 156 8.90 -0.03 15.75
N ARG A 157 9.19 -1.34 15.75
CA ARG A 157 10.55 -1.92 15.70
C ARG A 157 10.55 -3.13 14.78
N GLY A 158 11.69 -3.49 14.24
CA GLY A 158 11.89 -4.66 13.40
C GLY A 158 13.16 -5.43 13.73
N HIS A 159 13.46 -6.42 12.90
CA HIS A 159 14.71 -7.19 13.02
C HIS A 159 15.94 -6.28 12.93
N ASP A 160 15.82 -5.17 12.21
CA ASP A 160 16.83 -4.15 12.03
C ASP A 160 17.14 -3.30 13.29
N ASN A 161 16.24 -3.27 14.28
CA ASN A 161 16.39 -2.37 15.43
C ASN A 161 15.90 -2.96 16.78
N GLY A 162 16.07 -4.27 16.95
CA GLY A 162 15.95 -4.94 18.24
C GLY A 162 14.64 -5.68 18.47
N GLN A 163 13.89 -5.98 17.40
CA GLN A 163 12.73 -6.85 17.43
C GLN A 163 12.86 -7.99 16.41
N GLU A 164 13.73 -8.94 16.73
CA GLU A 164 14.01 -10.13 15.92
C GLU A 164 12.79 -11.05 15.73
N CYS A 165 12.78 -11.78 14.61
CA CYS A 165 11.79 -12.81 14.37
C CYS A 165 11.87 -13.91 15.43
N SER A 166 10.73 -14.22 16.04
CA SER A 166 10.60 -15.32 17.00
C SER A 166 9.16 -15.83 17.02
N ALA A 167 8.94 -17.01 17.61
CA ALA A 167 7.58 -17.52 17.81
C ALA A 167 6.72 -16.54 18.63
N MET A 168 7.31 -15.88 19.62
CA MET A 168 6.67 -14.82 20.42
C MET A 168 6.33 -13.57 19.61
N ILE A 169 7.03 -13.31 18.52
CA ILE A 169 6.68 -12.22 17.61
C ILE A 169 5.58 -12.61 16.63
N LYS A 170 5.47 -13.90 16.29
CA LYS A 170 4.36 -14.38 15.47
C LYS A 170 3.05 -14.42 16.26
N CYS A 171 3.08 -14.91 17.50
CA CYS A 171 1.94 -14.80 18.41
C CYS A 171 2.38 -14.89 19.87
N ARG A 172 1.98 -13.92 20.69
CA ARG A 172 2.27 -13.88 22.12
C ARG A 172 1.06 -13.49 22.94
N ASN A 173 0.91 -14.15 24.08
CA ASN A 173 0.04 -13.72 25.16
C ASN A 173 0.83 -13.64 26.47
N CYS A 174 0.40 -12.78 27.39
CA CYS A 174 1.04 -12.57 28.69
C CYS A 174 -0.04 -12.51 29.77
N ASN A 175 -0.11 -13.51 30.64
CA ASN A 175 -1.01 -13.45 31.79
C ASN A 175 -0.46 -12.48 32.84
N PRO A 176 -1.32 -11.77 33.61
CA PRO A 176 -0.87 -10.87 34.66
C PRO A 176 0.05 -11.55 35.68
N GLY A 177 1.27 -11.04 35.84
CA GLY A 177 2.25 -11.55 36.80
C GLY A 177 2.98 -12.83 36.38
N GLU A 178 2.74 -13.34 35.17
CA GLU A 178 3.40 -14.54 34.64
C GLU A 178 4.32 -14.20 33.45
N ALA A 179 5.18 -15.16 33.09
CA ALA A 179 5.94 -15.06 31.86
C ALA A 179 5.00 -15.13 30.64
N CYS A 180 5.33 -14.36 29.61
CA CYS A 180 4.61 -14.45 28.34
C CYS A 180 4.87 -15.81 27.68
N TYR A 181 3.90 -16.28 26.90
CA TYR A 181 3.95 -17.56 26.18
C TYR A 181 3.39 -17.43 24.75
N VAL A 182 3.72 -18.40 23.91
CA VAL A 182 3.09 -18.58 22.59
C VAL A 182 1.81 -19.39 22.80
N PRO A 183 0.63 -18.90 22.39
CA PRO A 183 -0.59 -19.68 22.49
C PRO A 183 -0.51 -20.98 21.67
N ASP A 184 -1.05 -22.08 22.21
CA ASP A 184 -1.05 -23.38 21.53
C ASP A 184 -1.78 -23.37 20.18
N LYS A 185 -2.78 -22.49 20.04
CA LYS A 185 -3.60 -22.34 18.85
C LYS A 185 -3.91 -20.87 18.59
N TYR A 186 -3.67 -20.44 17.36
CA TYR A 186 -4.07 -19.12 16.85
C TYR A 186 -4.41 -19.24 15.37
N ARG A 187 -5.13 -18.24 14.84
CA ARG A 187 -5.45 -18.18 13.41
C ARG A 187 -4.28 -17.59 12.64
N VAL A 188 -4.06 -18.15 11.46
CA VAL A 188 -3.06 -17.67 10.51
C VAL A 188 -3.76 -17.25 9.22
N TYR A 189 -3.14 -16.30 8.54
CA TYR A 189 -3.64 -15.75 7.28
C TYR A 189 -2.49 -15.64 6.30
N GLY A 190 -2.82 -15.59 5.02
CA GLY A 190 -1.85 -15.52 3.94
C GLY A 190 -2.54 -15.21 2.62
N VAL A 191 -1.77 -15.22 1.55
CA VAL A 191 -2.28 -15.03 0.19
C VAL A 191 -1.88 -16.21 -0.68
N GLU A 192 -2.80 -16.68 -1.53
CA GLU A 192 -2.49 -17.75 -2.48
C GLU A 192 -1.80 -17.22 -3.74
N GLU A 193 -2.15 -16.00 -4.11
CA GLU A 193 -1.77 -15.34 -5.36
C GLU A 193 -1.35 -13.89 -5.06
N TYR A 194 -0.31 -13.42 -5.73
CA TYR A 194 0.20 -12.06 -5.58
C TYR A 194 0.99 -11.63 -6.83
N GLY A 195 0.99 -10.33 -7.13
CA GLY A 195 1.67 -9.79 -8.30
C GLY A 195 1.64 -8.26 -8.35
N GLU A 196 2.19 -7.71 -9.42
CA GLU A 196 2.13 -6.27 -9.67
C GLU A 196 0.97 -5.92 -10.60
N VAL A 197 0.32 -4.80 -10.32
CA VAL A 197 -0.62 -4.13 -11.22
C VAL A 197 -0.09 -2.74 -11.54
N LYS A 198 -0.12 -2.33 -12.81
CA LYS A 198 0.44 -1.07 -13.29
C LYS A 198 -0.48 -0.42 -14.32
N GLY A 199 -0.60 0.90 -14.24
CA GLY A 199 -1.48 1.69 -15.10
C GLY A 199 -2.88 1.85 -14.49
N GLU A 200 -3.49 3.00 -14.76
CA GLU A 200 -4.77 3.41 -14.17
C GLU A 200 -5.87 2.37 -14.39
N GLU A 201 -6.09 1.96 -15.64
CA GLU A 201 -7.15 1.02 -15.99
C GLU A 201 -6.99 -0.34 -15.31
N ALA A 202 -5.76 -0.89 -15.31
CA ALA A 202 -5.51 -2.15 -14.63
C ALA A 202 -5.71 -2.03 -13.11
N MET A 203 -5.31 -0.90 -12.50
CA MET A 203 -5.55 -0.63 -11.08
C MET A 203 -7.03 -0.51 -10.76
N LYS A 204 -7.81 0.20 -11.59
CA LYS A 204 -9.27 0.30 -11.47
C LYS A 204 -9.92 -1.08 -11.50
N GLN A 205 -9.56 -1.91 -12.47
CA GLN A 205 -10.07 -3.27 -12.60
C GLN A 205 -9.76 -4.12 -11.34
N GLU A 206 -8.52 -4.10 -10.87
CA GLU A 206 -8.11 -4.87 -9.69
C GLU A 206 -8.80 -4.38 -8.41
N ILE A 207 -8.89 -3.06 -8.21
CA ILE A 207 -9.54 -2.48 -7.03
C ILE A 207 -11.03 -2.78 -7.01
N TYR A 208 -11.71 -2.61 -8.15
CA TYR A 208 -13.15 -2.83 -8.26
C TYR A 208 -13.52 -4.29 -8.05
N GLN A 209 -12.78 -5.21 -8.69
CA GLN A 209 -13.14 -6.62 -8.69
C GLN A 209 -12.60 -7.40 -7.47
N ARG A 210 -11.46 -6.99 -6.90
CA ARG A 210 -10.76 -7.76 -5.85
C ARG A 210 -10.39 -6.99 -4.60
N GLY A 211 -10.69 -5.69 -4.52
CA GLY A 211 -10.45 -4.89 -3.33
C GLY A 211 -9.14 -4.11 -3.33
N PRO A 212 -8.85 -3.35 -2.25
CA PRO A 212 -7.69 -2.45 -2.15
C PRO A 212 -6.35 -3.10 -2.51
N ILE A 213 -5.42 -2.30 -3.01
CA ILE A 213 -4.05 -2.70 -3.39
C ILE A 213 -3.01 -1.84 -2.65
N ALA A 214 -1.78 -2.33 -2.55
CA ALA A 214 -0.66 -1.56 -2.02
C ALA A 214 0.08 -0.83 -3.15
N CYS A 215 0.18 0.50 -3.06
CA CYS A 215 0.86 1.33 -4.06
C CYS A 215 2.03 2.12 -3.45
N GLY A 216 3.11 2.26 -4.21
CA GLY A 216 4.19 3.18 -3.86
C GLY A 216 3.85 4.60 -4.31
N VAL A 217 3.91 5.57 -3.39
CA VAL A 217 3.73 6.99 -3.68
C VAL A 217 4.99 7.76 -3.28
N ALA A 218 5.27 8.86 -3.98
CA ALA A 218 6.32 9.79 -3.58
C ALA A 218 5.72 10.86 -2.67
N VAL A 219 6.41 11.20 -1.59
CA VAL A 219 5.87 12.08 -0.53
C VAL A 219 6.62 13.41 -0.53
N PRO A 220 6.18 14.42 -1.30
CA PRO A 220 6.66 15.80 -1.14
C PRO A 220 6.15 16.40 0.18
N GLN A 221 6.78 17.50 0.61
CA GLN A 221 6.31 18.28 1.78
C GLN A 221 4.84 18.70 1.65
N ALA A 222 4.36 18.98 0.43
CA ALA A 222 2.95 19.29 0.19
C ALA A 222 2.00 18.14 0.54
N LEU A 223 2.44 16.88 0.44
CA LEU A 223 1.65 15.73 0.90
C LEU A 223 1.77 15.54 2.42
N ASP A 224 2.95 15.82 3.00
CA ASP A 224 3.13 15.83 4.45
C ASP A 224 2.24 16.89 5.15
N ASP A 225 2.07 18.05 4.53
CA ASP A 225 1.27 19.18 5.04
C ASP A 225 -0.21 19.12 4.64
N TYR A 226 -0.63 18.07 3.93
CA TYR A 226 -1.98 17.96 3.38
C TYR A 226 -3.04 17.80 4.49
N THR A 227 -4.12 18.60 4.43
CA THR A 227 -5.21 18.60 5.41
C THR A 227 -6.61 18.42 4.81
N GLY A 228 -6.74 18.37 3.48
CA GLY A 228 -8.01 18.17 2.78
C GLY A 228 -8.00 18.67 1.33
N GLY A 229 -8.89 18.12 0.50
CA GLY A 229 -9.02 18.40 -0.93
C GLY A 229 -10.08 17.52 -1.59
#